data_AF-A0A813X1R1-F1
#
_entry.id   AF-A0A813X1R1-F1
#
_cell.length_a   1.000
_cell.length_b   1.000
_cell.length_c   1.000
_cell.angle_alpha   90.00
_cell.angle_beta   90.00
_cell.angle_gamma   90.00
#
_symmetry.space_group_name_H-M   'P 1'
#
loop_
_entity.id
_entity.type
_entity.pdbx_description
1 polymer ?
#
loop_
_entity_poly.entity_id
_entity_poly.type
_entity_poly.pdbx_seq_one_letter_code
_entity_poly.pdbx_strand_id
1 'polypeptide(L)'
;MDASELELSRIHGFTSWINMRLMPFEQGLNNILTDLMKGTNMKMLLQSVTGTTTEKIQSFEKLSPEQIRTRCEWAVKHLKEHQVIPEDVHVDARLFAVRSAKHVFDLLWRLVEHDIWFLWERIDFLLQDDASALLQVPLKWIPTIDSSSDIDKSKKNISLLAGFGTKDVVDDVMSQAGQSGKKPGKFSETEPMLAFSKRNLTKKYPKPSACIIEMIQLVLQKTSEGRRINFTKLQELSDLRILCSLVNYFIPNLIPTEILLNDRWSLNLTLAIIDDVLCCKSNLNSEDLVLADEMSICAFMCYFFLVFFKYRQSDIATQRTDEIRRKHFNALQKLRASDQVDIDEDKTHLEQEILQCKSDLTNIRKKYDLRSALQWREHQTNQNFHTAFDYILDIDEWLASKKFDEDTYACLQAYKYKDIRTLIYTISSKLDKFDARLTANRNIHLQKAFQKFNYEIDKTEEEVFRSPRLRKR
;
A
#
# COMPACT_ATOMS: atom_id res chain seq x y z
N MET A 1 5.34 14.89 25.48
CA MET A 1 5.76 14.10 24.31
C MET A 1 7.07 14.70 23.86
N ASP A 2 8.13 13.90 23.80
CA ASP A 2 9.45 14.41 23.46
C ASP A 2 9.46 14.86 21.98
N ALA A 3 10.06 16.01 21.69
CA ALA A 3 10.18 16.50 20.32
C ALA A 3 10.99 15.52 19.45
N SER A 4 11.91 14.76 20.07
CA SER A 4 12.69 13.72 19.39
C SER A 4 11.84 12.54 18.93
N GLU A 5 10.87 12.10 19.74
CA GLU A 5 9.94 11.01 19.44
C GLU A 5 9.00 11.39 18.28
N LEU A 6 8.48 12.62 18.28
CA LEU A 6 7.64 13.14 17.20
C LEU A 6 8.41 13.24 15.87
N GLU A 7 9.67 13.68 15.92
CA GLU A 7 10.53 13.73 14.74
C GLU A 7 10.78 12.32 14.18
N LEU A 8 11.13 11.36 15.04
CA LEU A 8 11.36 9.98 14.64
C LEU A 8 10.11 9.36 14.00
N SER A 9 8.94 9.59 14.61
CA SER A 9 7.69 9.10 14.05
C SER A 9 7.42 9.67 12.66
N ARG A 10 7.67 10.96 12.44
CA ARG A 10 7.57 11.57 11.10
C ARG A 10 8.55 10.97 10.10
N ILE A 11 9.78 10.68 10.52
CA ILE A 11 10.76 9.98 9.67
C ILE A 11 10.15 8.66 9.20
N HIS A 12 9.56 7.86 10.09
CA HIS A 12 8.96 6.57 9.73
C HIS A 12 7.78 6.72 8.76
N GLY A 13 6.81 7.60 9.06
CA GLY A 13 5.64 7.82 8.21
C GLY A 13 5.99 8.33 6.81
N PHE A 14 6.85 9.35 6.71
CA PHE A 14 7.28 9.89 5.41
C PHE A 14 8.18 8.94 4.63
N THR A 15 9.04 8.17 5.31
CA THR A 15 9.86 7.14 4.64
C THR A 15 8.97 6.07 4.02
N SER A 16 7.91 5.64 4.72
CA SER A 16 6.95 4.65 4.20
C SER A 16 6.25 5.16 2.94
N TRP A 17 5.76 6.41 2.96
CA TRP A 17 5.14 7.03 1.78
C TRP A 17 6.11 7.17 0.60
N ILE A 18 7.36 7.57 0.83
CA ILE A 18 8.35 7.72 -0.25
C ILE A 18 8.80 6.38 -0.81
N ASN A 19 8.96 5.35 0.02
CA ASN A 19 9.34 4.03 -0.47
C ASN A 19 8.32 3.48 -1.46
N MET A 20 7.03 3.73 -1.24
CA MET A 20 6.00 3.42 -2.23
C MET A 20 6.19 4.19 -3.54
N ARG A 21 6.49 5.48 -3.46
CA ARG A 21 6.75 6.32 -4.64
C ARG A 21 7.99 5.88 -5.43
N LEU A 22 8.97 5.32 -4.74
CA LEU A 22 10.23 4.85 -5.29
C LEU A 22 10.23 3.37 -5.71
N MET A 23 9.22 2.60 -5.29
CA MET A 23 9.09 1.17 -5.62
C MET A 23 9.19 0.88 -7.14
N PRO A 24 8.55 1.65 -8.06
CA PRO A 24 8.68 1.40 -9.51
C PRO A 24 10.11 1.58 -10.06
N PHE A 25 11.00 2.19 -9.27
CA PHE A 25 12.40 2.42 -9.61
C PHE A 25 13.35 1.47 -8.86
N GLU A 26 12.81 0.49 -8.13
CA GLU A 26 13.57 -0.45 -7.29
C GLU A 26 14.48 0.26 -6.28
N GLN A 27 14.02 1.42 -5.78
CA GLN A 27 14.71 2.22 -4.77
C GLN A 27 13.95 2.22 -3.44
N GLY A 28 14.69 2.26 -2.34
CA GLY A 28 14.15 2.35 -0.98
C GLY A 28 15.06 3.18 -0.10
N LEU A 29 14.45 3.90 0.84
CA LEU A 29 15.09 4.73 1.83
C LEU A 29 14.92 4.12 3.21
N ASN A 30 15.94 4.25 4.05
CA ASN A 30 15.87 3.86 5.46
C ASN A 30 15.53 5.07 6.33
N ASN A 31 16.09 6.23 5.99
CA ASN A 31 15.80 7.49 6.68
C ASN A 31 15.64 8.61 5.67
N ILE A 32 14.43 9.18 5.63
CA ILE A 32 14.10 10.19 4.64
C ILE A 32 14.99 11.44 4.71
N LEU A 33 15.38 11.89 5.91
CA LEU A 33 16.18 13.11 6.07
C LEU A 33 17.60 12.92 5.51
N THR A 34 18.18 11.73 5.67
CA THR A 34 19.54 11.45 5.20
C THR A 34 19.59 10.98 3.76
N ASP A 35 18.58 10.24 3.31
CA ASP A 35 18.64 9.47 2.08
C ASP A 35 17.96 10.17 0.89
N LEU A 36 16.99 11.07 1.12
CA LEU A 36 16.29 11.79 0.04
C LEU A 36 17.25 12.52 -0.90
N MET A 37 18.31 13.10 -0.31
CA MET A 37 19.32 13.89 -1.01
C MET A 37 20.55 13.06 -1.39
N LYS A 38 20.47 11.73 -1.39
CA LYS A 38 21.52 10.82 -1.88
C LYS A 38 21.17 10.30 -3.27
N GLY A 39 22.20 10.02 -4.07
CA GLY A 39 22.05 9.46 -5.41
C GLY A 39 20.98 10.19 -6.22
N THR A 40 20.11 9.41 -6.86
CA THR A 40 19.02 9.87 -7.73
C THR A 40 17.65 9.91 -7.06
N ASN A 41 17.56 9.72 -5.73
CA ASN A 41 16.29 9.55 -5.03
C ASN A 41 15.31 10.72 -5.23
N MET A 42 15.78 11.96 -5.07
CA MET A 42 14.97 13.16 -5.33
C MET A 42 14.48 13.23 -6.79
N LYS A 43 15.32 12.86 -7.77
CA LYS A 43 14.91 12.84 -9.18
C LYS A 43 13.77 11.85 -9.39
N MET A 44 13.91 10.64 -8.84
CA MET A 44 12.89 9.59 -8.95
C MET A 44 11.62 9.98 -8.22
N LEU A 45 11.72 10.62 -7.05
CA LEU A 45 10.55 11.16 -6.33
C LEU A 45 9.82 12.18 -7.20
N LEU A 46 10.51 13.16 -7.79
CA LEU A 46 9.89 14.14 -8.67
C LEU A 46 9.18 13.47 -9.86
N GLN A 47 9.87 12.54 -10.53
CA GLN A 47 9.28 11.78 -11.62
C GLN A 47 8.04 10.97 -11.18
N SER A 48 8.07 10.40 -9.98
CA SER A 48 6.97 9.60 -9.43
C SER A 48 5.74 10.43 -9.07
N VAL A 49 5.90 11.72 -8.80
CA VAL A 49 4.81 12.61 -8.39
C VAL A 49 4.30 13.45 -9.56
N THR A 50 5.18 13.87 -10.48
CA THR A 50 4.78 14.69 -11.64
C THR A 50 4.55 13.88 -12.92
N GLY A 51 5.06 12.65 -13.01
CA GLY A 51 5.04 11.84 -14.24
C GLY A 51 6.00 12.31 -15.31
N THR A 52 6.84 13.30 -15.01
CA THR A 52 7.77 13.91 -15.96
C THR A 52 9.20 13.77 -15.47
N THR A 53 10.09 13.37 -16.37
CA THR A 53 11.53 13.29 -16.07
C THR A 53 12.17 14.66 -16.19
N THR A 54 12.91 15.09 -15.17
CA THR A 54 13.68 16.33 -15.21
C THR A 54 15.15 16.05 -15.50
N GLU A 55 15.67 16.58 -16.61
CA GLU A 55 17.11 16.43 -16.95
C GLU A 55 18.03 17.26 -16.05
N LYS A 56 17.50 18.35 -15.50
CA LYS A 56 18.23 19.29 -14.62
C LYS A 56 18.60 18.70 -13.26
N ILE A 57 17.88 17.67 -12.81
CA ILE A 57 18.06 17.05 -11.50
C ILE A 57 18.55 15.63 -11.74
N GLN A 58 19.84 15.39 -11.46
CA GLN A 58 20.47 14.07 -11.64
C GLN A 58 20.81 13.44 -10.29
N SER A 59 22.08 13.52 -9.86
CA SER A 59 22.54 13.00 -8.57
C SER A 59 23.08 14.10 -7.67
N PHE A 60 22.72 14.09 -6.39
CA PHE A 60 23.21 15.07 -5.40
C PHE A 60 24.61 14.76 -4.86
N GLU A 61 25.23 13.67 -5.31
CA GLU A 61 26.55 13.25 -4.85
C GLU A 61 27.67 14.14 -5.39
N LYS A 62 28.68 14.40 -4.54
CA LYS A 62 29.89 15.17 -4.87
C LYS A 62 29.62 16.59 -5.38
N LEU A 63 28.48 17.17 -5.02
CA LEU A 63 28.12 18.55 -5.33
C LEU A 63 28.54 19.51 -4.22
N SER A 64 28.82 20.76 -4.58
CA SER A 64 28.98 21.83 -3.60
C SER A 64 27.65 22.19 -2.92
N PRO A 65 27.67 22.78 -1.71
CA PRO A 65 26.45 23.24 -1.04
C PRO A 65 25.59 24.17 -1.90
N GLU A 66 26.19 25.08 -2.66
CA GLU A 66 25.50 25.98 -3.59
C GLU A 66 24.82 25.22 -4.75
N GLN A 67 25.46 24.17 -5.27
CA GLN A 67 24.89 23.33 -6.33
C GLN A 67 23.71 22.51 -5.80
N ILE A 68 23.79 22.00 -4.56
CA ILE A 68 22.68 21.32 -3.89
C ILE A 68 21.51 22.29 -3.74
N ARG A 69 21.75 23.50 -3.20
CA ARG A 69 20.72 24.54 -3.04
C ARG A 69 20.02 24.85 -4.36
N THR A 70 20.79 25.09 -5.41
CA THR A 70 20.26 25.38 -6.76
C THR A 70 19.35 24.25 -7.27
N ARG A 71 19.72 22.99 -7.02
CA ARG A 71 18.88 21.84 -7.42
C ARG A 71 17.62 21.69 -6.56
N CYS A 72 17.68 22.03 -5.28
CA CYS A 72 16.49 22.11 -4.43
C CYS A 72 15.51 23.17 -4.94
N GLU A 73 16.01 24.34 -5.34
CA GLU A 73 15.19 25.40 -5.97
C GLU A 73 14.54 24.90 -7.26
N TRP A 74 15.28 24.17 -8.10
CA TRP A 74 14.73 23.56 -9.31
C TRP A 74 13.67 22.49 -9.01
N ALA A 75 13.86 21.68 -7.96
CA ALA A 75 12.89 20.67 -7.53
C ALA A 75 11.56 21.32 -7.12
N VAL A 76 11.61 22.34 -6.26
CA VAL A 76 10.44 23.09 -5.82
C VAL A 76 9.76 23.78 -7.00
N LYS A 77 10.53 24.37 -7.91
CA LYS A 77 10.00 24.99 -9.12
C LYS A 77 9.28 23.96 -10.01
N HIS A 78 9.88 22.79 -10.21
CA HIS A 78 9.29 21.71 -11.00
C HIS A 78 7.96 21.23 -10.42
N LEU A 79 7.86 21.10 -9.09
CA LEU A 79 6.61 20.75 -8.40
C LEU A 79 5.51 21.81 -8.58
N LYS A 80 5.87 23.10 -8.57
CA LYS A 80 4.93 24.20 -8.82
C LYS A 80 4.47 24.25 -10.28
N GLU A 81 5.39 24.10 -11.22
CA GLU A 81 5.10 24.07 -12.67
C GLU A 81 4.10 22.96 -13.03
N HIS A 82 4.15 21.83 -12.30
CA HIS A 82 3.22 20.71 -12.46
C HIS A 82 2.02 20.78 -11.50
N GLN A 83 1.81 21.90 -10.81
CA GLN A 83 0.67 22.15 -9.89
C GLN A 83 0.48 21.13 -8.75
N VAL A 84 1.53 20.35 -8.43
CA VAL A 84 1.53 19.41 -7.31
C VAL A 84 1.49 20.17 -5.98
N ILE A 85 2.25 21.27 -5.91
CA ILE A 85 2.21 22.21 -4.79
C ILE A 85 1.76 23.60 -5.30
N PRO A 86 1.03 24.37 -4.49
CA PRO A 86 0.61 25.72 -4.85
C PRO A 86 1.77 26.70 -5.09
N GLU A 87 1.57 27.66 -5.99
CA GLU A 87 2.54 28.73 -6.31
C GLU A 87 2.94 29.57 -5.09
N ASP A 88 2.01 29.78 -4.15
CA ASP A 88 2.17 30.56 -2.93
C ASP A 88 2.92 29.83 -1.81
N VAL A 89 3.14 28.51 -1.92
CA VAL A 89 3.94 27.78 -0.94
C VAL A 89 5.40 28.20 -1.04
N HIS A 90 5.93 28.75 0.05
CA HIS A 90 7.35 29.08 0.17
C HIS A 90 8.12 27.91 0.81
N VAL A 91 9.21 27.50 0.16
CA VAL A 91 10.15 26.49 0.67
C VAL A 91 11.54 27.12 0.66
N ASP A 92 12.15 27.27 1.84
CA ASP A 92 13.53 27.75 1.94
C ASP A 92 14.47 26.65 1.43
N ALA A 93 14.94 26.79 0.19
CA ALA A 93 15.82 25.84 -0.46
C ALA A 93 17.20 25.71 0.22
N ARG A 94 17.66 26.74 0.95
CA ARG A 94 18.89 26.66 1.75
C ARG A 94 18.69 25.73 2.93
N LEU A 95 17.59 25.91 3.67
CA LEU A 95 17.29 25.07 4.84
C LEU A 95 16.94 23.63 4.44
N PHE A 96 16.30 23.47 3.28
CA PHE A 96 16.07 22.16 2.69
C PHE A 96 17.38 21.48 2.25
N ALA A 97 18.30 22.22 1.62
CA ALA A 97 19.61 21.70 1.18
C ALA A 97 20.47 21.20 2.33
N VAL A 98 20.41 21.86 3.50
CA VAL A 98 21.08 21.40 4.74
C VAL A 98 20.28 20.35 5.51
N ARG A 99 19.20 19.81 4.92
CA ARG A 99 18.37 18.72 5.49
C ARG A 99 17.71 19.09 6.82
N SER A 100 17.28 20.34 6.98
CA SER A 100 16.48 20.75 8.14
C SER A 100 15.19 19.93 8.21
N ALA A 101 15.02 19.15 9.29
CA ALA A 101 13.88 18.25 9.46
C ALA A 101 12.54 18.95 9.21
N LYS A 102 12.35 20.13 9.83
CA LYS A 102 11.16 20.97 9.63
C LYS A 102 10.89 21.27 8.15
N HIS A 103 11.88 21.76 7.41
CA HIS A 103 11.68 22.17 6.01
C HIS A 103 11.51 20.97 5.06
N VAL A 104 12.15 19.84 5.38
CA VAL A 104 11.93 18.60 4.65
C VAL A 104 10.50 18.12 4.87
N PHE A 105 10.06 18.00 6.13
CA PHE A 105 8.70 17.57 6.45
C PHE A 105 7.63 18.53 5.91
N ASP A 106 7.84 19.84 5.96
CA ASP A 106 6.88 20.81 5.42
C ASP A 106 6.65 20.59 3.91
N LEU A 107 7.71 20.37 3.12
CA LEU A 107 7.58 20.05 1.70
C LEU A 107 6.91 18.69 1.48
N LEU A 108 7.39 17.65 2.16
CA LEU A 108 6.86 16.29 2.02
C LEU A 108 5.39 16.22 2.42
N TRP A 109 5.00 16.97 3.44
CA TRP A 109 3.61 17.07 3.85
C TRP A 109 2.74 17.60 2.72
N ARG A 110 3.15 18.66 2.02
CA ARG A 110 2.38 19.16 0.86
C ARG A 110 2.18 18.10 -0.23
N LEU A 111 3.17 17.24 -0.44
CA LEU A 111 3.05 16.14 -1.40
C LEU A 111 2.09 15.06 -0.91
N VAL A 112 2.14 14.72 0.38
CA VAL A 112 1.21 13.78 1.02
C VAL A 112 -0.22 14.32 1.03
N GLU A 113 -0.41 15.62 1.33
CA GLU A 113 -1.72 16.29 1.28
C GLU A 113 -2.36 16.14 -0.10
N HIS A 114 -1.59 16.38 -1.15
CA HIS A 114 -2.02 16.23 -2.53
C HIS A 114 -2.51 14.79 -2.82
N ASP A 115 -1.76 13.78 -2.39
CA ASP A 115 -2.14 12.37 -2.57
C ASP A 115 -3.36 11.96 -1.76
N ILE A 116 -3.49 12.46 -0.52
CA ILE A 116 -4.65 12.21 0.32
C ILE A 116 -5.90 12.76 -0.34
N TRP A 117 -5.85 14.00 -0.85
CA TRP A 117 -6.99 14.59 -1.57
C TRP A 117 -7.30 13.84 -2.87
N PHE A 118 -6.28 13.44 -3.61
CA PHE A 118 -6.44 12.62 -4.82
C PHE A 118 -7.22 11.32 -4.53
N LEU A 119 -6.84 10.60 -3.49
CA LEU A 119 -7.51 9.38 -3.05
C LEU A 119 -8.93 9.66 -2.54
N TRP A 120 -9.07 10.66 -1.70
CA TRP A 120 -10.34 11.00 -1.04
C TRP A 120 -11.43 11.37 -2.06
N GLU A 121 -11.09 12.04 -3.15
CA GLU A 121 -12.05 12.31 -4.24
C GLU A 121 -12.53 11.04 -4.94
N ARG A 122 -11.69 10.00 -4.99
CA ARG A 122 -11.88 8.77 -5.76
C ARG A 122 -12.38 7.60 -4.91
N ILE A 123 -12.45 7.76 -3.58
CA ILE A 123 -12.76 6.65 -2.67
C ILE A 123 -14.11 6.00 -2.96
N ASP A 124 -15.14 6.76 -3.37
CA ASP A 124 -16.46 6.18 -3.70
C ASP A 124 -16.41 5.23 -4.90
N PHE A 125 -15.57 5.56 -5.89
CA PHE A 125 -15.29 4.68 -7.02
C PHE A 125 -14.44 3.48 -6.56
N LEU A 126 -13.39 3.73 -5.79
CA LEU A 126 -12.45 2.70 -5.35
C LEU A 126 -13.07 1.69 -4.38
N LEU A 127 -14.21 2.02 -3.76
CA LEU A 127 -15.02 1.16 -2.90
C LEU A 127 -16.22 0.49 -3.59
N GLN A 128 -16.34 0.60 -4.92
CA GLN A 128 -17.36 -0.15 -5.65
C GLN A 128 -17.15 -1.66 -5.50
N ASP A 129 -18.24 -2.42 -5.48
CA ASP A 129 -18.22 -3.88 -5.39
C ASP A 129 -18.26 -4.53 -6.78
N ASP A 130 -18.72 -3.80 -7.81
CA ASP A 130 -18.69 -4.27 -9.19
C ASP A 130 -17.27 -4.24 -9.78
N ALA A 131 -16.73 -5.43 -10.02
CA ALA A 131 -15.45 -5.64 -10.69
C ALA A 131 -15.38 -4.97 -12.06
N SER A 132 -16.48 -4.97 -12.83
CA SER A 132 -16.49 -4.40 -14.18
C SER A 132 -16.33 -2.89 -14.15
N ALA A 133 -17.04 -2.21 -13.24
CA ALA A 133 -16.90 -0.77 -13.00
C ALA A 133 -15.46 -0.41 -12.56
N LEU A 134 -14.89 -1.15 -11.61
CA LEU A 134 -13.53 -0.90 -11.12
C LEU A 134 -12.45 -1.04 -12.21
N LEU A 135 -12.69 -1.89 -13.23
CA LEU A 135 -11.74 -2.08 -14.32
C LEU A 135 -11.80 -0.99 -15.39
N GLN A 136 -12.82 -0.13 -15.40
CA GLN A 136 -12.98 0.90 -16.42
C GLN A 136 -11.84 1.93 -16.38
N VAL A 137 -11.47 2.38 -15.18
CA VAL A 137 -10.43 3.40 -14.95
C VAL A 137 -9.36 2.86 -14.00
N PRO A 138 -8.12 2.64 -14.48
CA PRO A 138 -7.03 2.21 -13.62
C PRO A 138 -6.60 3.35 -12.69
N LEU A 139 -6.44 3.05 -11.40
CA LEU A 139 -5.78 3.93 -10.45
C LEU A 139 -4.32 4.10 -10.88
N LYS A 140 -3.93 5.32 -11.19
CA LYS A 140 -2.54 5.66 -11.51
C LYS A 140 -1.88 6.21 -10.26
N TRP A 141 -0.60 5.88 -10.08
CA TRP A 141 0.23 6.48 -9.03
C TRP A 141 0.32 8.00 -9.19
N ILE A 142 0.30 8.48 -10.43
CA ILE A 142 0.51 9.87 -10.79
C ILE A 142 -0.84 10.49 -11.14
N PRO A 143 -1.34 11.43 -10.34
CA PRO A 143 -2.56 12.15 -10.66
C PRO A 143 -2.41 12.89 -11.98
N THR A 144 -3.35 12.69 -12.91
CA THR A 144 -3.41 13.48 -14.13
C THR A 144 -4.01 14.84 -13.81
N ILE A 145 -3.19 15.88 -13.97
CA ILE A 145 -3.63 17.28 -13.82
C ILE A 145 -4.01 17.80 -15.20
N ASP A 146 -5.16 18.44 -15.31
CA ASP A 146 -5.60 19.06 -16.56
C ASP A 146 -4.63 20.19 -16.94
N SER A 147 -3.93 20.03 -18.06
CA SER A 147 -3.05 21.06 -18.62
C SER A 147 -3.83 22.23 -19.26
N SER A 148 -5.16 22.26 -19.14
CA SER A 148 -6.06 23.14 -19.89
C SER A 148 -6.55 24.37 -19.14
N SER A 149 -6.14 24.61 -17.89
CA SER A 149 -6.33 25.95 -17.33
C SER A 149 -5.27 26.87 -17.96
N ASP A 150 -5.65 27.52 -19.07
CA ASP A 150 -4.94 28.66 -19.63
C ASP A 150 -4.47 29.55 -18.49
N ILE A 151 -3.14 29.60 -18.32
CA ILE A 151 -2.50 30.54 -17.41
C ILE A 151 -2.82 31.91 -17.99
N ASP A 152 -3.82 32.56 -17.41
CA ASP A 152 -4.16 33.93 -17.71
C ASP A 152 -2.95 34.78 -17.28
N LYS A 153 -2.02 34.97 -18.22
CA LYS A 153 -0.81 35.77 -18.05
C LYS A 153 -1.24 37.22 -17.98
N SER A 154 -1.85 37.62 -16.86
CA SER A 154 -1.99 39.02 -16.53
C SER A 154 -0.57 39.57 -16.38
N LYS A 155 -0.10 40.29 -17.41
CA LYS A 155 1.15 41.03 -17.39
C LYS A 155 1.11 41.99 -16.19
N LYS A 156 1.70 41.59 -15.07
CA LYS A 156 2.11 42.55 -14.05
C LYS A 156 3.29 43.31 -14.66
N ASN A 157 3.03 44.53 -15.10
CA ASN A 157 4.07 45.49 -15.42
C ASN A 157 4.89 45.74 -14.16
N ILE A 158 6.01 45.03 -14.03
CA ILE A 158 7.05 45.37 -13.06
C ILE A 158 7.83 46.52 -13.68
N SER A 159 7.57 47.75 -13.20
CA SER A 159 8.40 48.92 -13.50
C SER A 159 9.85 48.65 -13.09
N LEU A 160 10.74 48.65 -14.08
CA LEU A 160 12.19 48.45 -13.98
C LEU A 160 12.94 49.64 -13.31
N LEU A 161 12.27 50.44 -12.47
CA LEU A 161 12.80 51.69 -11.96
C LEU A 161 12.41 52.02 -10.51
N ALA A 162 12.34 51.00 -9.64
CA ALA A 162 12.34 51.21 -8.19
C ALA A 162 13.69 50.74 -7.62
N GLY A 163 14.68 51.61 -7.75
CA GLY A 163 15.98 51.47 -7.10
C GLY A 163 15.94 51.86 -5.63
N PHE A 164 16.90 51.30 -4.89
CA PHE A 164 17.50 51.79 -3.64
C PHE A 164 16.60 51.97 -2.42
N GLY A 165 16.79 51.12 -1.40
CA GLY A 165 16.39 51.43 -0.03
C GLY A 165 16.19 50.20 0.83
N THR A 166 17.26 49.73 1.46
CA THR A 166 17.24 48.83 2.61
C THR A 166 16.35 49.38 3.73
N LYS A 167 15.56 48.51 4.36
CA LYS A 167 15.50 48.38 5.82
C LYS A 167 14.76 47.10 6.21
N ASP A 168 15.46 46.31 7.00
CA ASP A 168 15.00 45.16 7.75
C ASP A 168 13.73 45.47 8.54
N VAL A 169 12.74 44.58 8.45
CA VAL A 169 11.86 44.23 9.56
C VAL A 169 11.69 42.72 9.53
N VAL A 170 12.57 42.04 10.25
CA VAL A 170 12.32 40.72 10.83
C VAL A 170 11.58 40.99 12.13
N ASP A 171 10.30 40.64 12.19
CA ASP A 171 9.72 39.82 13.25
C ASP A 171 8.18 39.77 13.16
N ASP A 172 7.67 38.61 13.58
CA ASP A 172 6.28 38.33 13.95
C ASP A 172 5.27 37.91 12.84
N VAL A 173 5.53 36.74 12.24
CA VAL A 173 4.48 35.91 11.61
C VAL A 173 4.57 34.48 12.15
N MET A 174 4.61 34.33 13.47
CA MET A 174 4.39 33.05 14.14
C MET A 174 3.02 33.08 14.82
N SER A 175 1.94 32.81 14.06
CA SER A 175 0.65 32.29 14.58
C SER A 175 -0.46 32.08 13.51
N GLN A 176 -0.21 32.26 12.21
CA GLN A 176 -1.27 32.11 11.18
C GLN A 176 -0.94 31.15 10.02
N ALA A 177 -0.08 30.15 10.22
CA ALA A 177 0.15 29.09 9.23
C ALA A 177 -1.01 28.07 9.09
N GLY A 178 -2.21 28.40 9.58
CA GLY A 178 -3.35 27.48 9.63
C GLY A 178 -4.38 27.60 8.50
N GLN A 179 -4.52 28.76 7.83
CA GLN A 179 -5.67 28.97 6.94
C GLN A 179 -5.46 30.03 5.84
N SER A 180 -4.56 29.79 4.88
CA SER A 180 -4.70 30.38 3.53
C SER A 180 -3.67 29.80 2.57
N GLY A 181 -3.98 28.66 1.95
CA GLY A 181 -3.30 28.22 0.74
C GLY A 181 -4.31 28.27 -0.40
N LYS A 182 -3.98 28.94 -1.50
CA LYS A 182 -4.70 28.72 -2.76
C LYS A 182 -4.46 27.27 -3.22
N LYS A 183 -5.41 26.73 -4.00
CA LYS A 183 -5.49 25.30 -4.31
C LYS A 183 -4.22 24.77 -5.01
N PRO A 184 -3.77 23.53 -4.75
CA PRO A 184 -3.06 22.75 -5.77
C PRO A 184 -3.99 22.56 -6.99
N GLY A 185 -3.44 22.23 -8.16
CA GLY A 185 -4.23 22.07 -9.39
C GLY A 185 -5.47 21.21 -9.15
N LYS A 186 -6.64 21.62 -9.65
CA LYS A 186 -7.82 20.74 -9.60
C LYS A 186 -7.46 19.47 -10.37
N PHE A 187 -7.67 18.31 -9.76
CA PHE A 187 -7.57 17.04 -10.48
C PHE A 187 -8.56 17.04 -11.64
N SER A 188 -8.22 16.35 -12.73
CA SER A 188 -9.02 16.40 -13.95
C SER A 188 -10.50 16.11 -13.67
N GLU A 189 -11.37 17.12 -13.85
CA GLU A 189 -12.82 17.00 -13.63
C GLU A 189 -13.47 16.04 -14.66
N THR A 190 -12.73 15.70 -15.72
CA THR A 190 -13.15 14.80 -16.79
C THR A 190 -12.86 13.33 -16.50
N GLU A 191 -12.22 13.00 -15.37
CA GLU A 191 -11.97 11.61 -15.02
C GLU A 191 -13.27 10.86 -14.73
N PRO A 192 -13.53 9.70 -15.40
CA PRO A 192 -14.78 8.95 -15.22
C PRO A 192 -15.01 8.49 -13.77
N MET A 193 -13.95 8.41 -12.96
CA MET A 193 -14.03 8.08 -11.54
C MET A 193 -14.83 9.11 -10.74
N LEU A 194 -14.78 10.39 -11.13
CA LEU A 194 -15.47 11.47 -10.42
C LEU A 194 -16.99 11.42 -10.61
N ALA A 195 -17.48 10.77 -11.67
CA ALA A 195 -18.91 10.55 -11.87
C ALA A 195 -19.54 9.69 -10.75
N PHE A 196 -18.73 8.94 -10.01
CA PHE A 196 -19.16 8.13 -8.87
C PHE A 196 -19.07 8.88 -7.54
N SER A 197 -18.41 10.04 -7.51
CA SER A 197 -18.22 10.80 -6.28
C SER A 197 -19.54 11.44 -5.86
N LYS A 198 -20.00 11.11 -4.65
CA LYS A 198 -21.17 11.75 -4.04
C LYS A 198 -20.80 13.04 -3.30
N ARG A 199 -19.52 13.41 -3.32
CA ARG A 199 -19.00 14.54 -2.54
C ARG A 199 -19.25 15.84 -3.28
N ASN A 200 -19.91 16.77 -2.59
CA ASN A 200 -19.93 18.16 -3.03
C ASN A 200 -18.53 18.74 -2.83
N LEU A 201 -17.74 18.78 -3.91
CA LEU A 201 -16.42 19.42 -3.92
C LEU A 201 -16.62 20.93 -3.76
N THR A 202 -16.77 21.38 -2.52
CA THR A 202 -16.80 22.80 -2.19
C THR A 202 -15.47 23.45 -2.59
N LYS A 203 -15.40 24.79 -2.55
CA LYS A 203 -14.19 25.52 -2.95
C LYS A 203 -12.94 25.22 -2.10
N LYS A 204 -13.03 24.48 -0.97
CA LYS A 204 -11.89 24.15 -0.10
C LYS A 204 -11.86 22.66 0.23
N TYR A 205 -10.68 22.05 0.11
CA TYR A 205 -10.45 20.67 0.55
C TYR A 205 -10.50 20.57 2.10
N PRO A 206 -11.01 19.46 2.66
CA PRO A 206 -10.94 19.21 4.09
C PRO A 206 -9.49 19.03 4.55
N LYS A 207 -9.30 19.06 5.88
CA LYS A 207 -8.01 18.71 6.48
C LYS A 207 -7.63 17.26 6.11
N PRO A 208 -6.34 16.97 5.82
CA PRO A 208 -5.89 15.63 5.43
C PRO A 208 -6.28 14.54 6.42
N SER A 209 -6.13 14.79 7.73
CA SER A 209 -6.56 13.85 8.79
C SER A 209 -8.05 13.52 8.74
N ALA A 210 -8.91 14.51 8.49
CA ALA A 210 -10.35 14.28 8.33
C ALA A 210 -10.65 13.41 7.10
N CYS A 211 -9.93 13.62 5.99
CA CYS A 211 -10.04 12.78 4.80
C CYS A 211 -9.62 11.33 5.10
N ILE A 212 -8.49 11.12 5.80
CA ILE A 212 -8.03 9.79 6.20
C ILE A 212 -9.06 9.10 7.12
N ILE A 213 -9.58 9.80 8.12
CA ILE A 213 -10.60 9.27 9.04
C ILE A 213 -11.85 8.84 8.28
N GLU A 214 -12.33 9.66 7.35
CA GLU A 214 -13.48 9.31 6.51
C GLU A 214 -13.20 8.08 5.66
N MET A 215 -12.04 7.98 5.01
CA MET A 215 -11.67 6.83 4.19
C MET A 215 -11.59 5.54 5.02
N ILE A 216 -10.98 5.60 6.22
CA ILE A 216 -10.95 4.46 7.16
C ILE A 216 -12.36 4.05 7.52
N GLN A 217 -13.22 5.00 7.92
CA GLN A 217 -14.59 4.70 8.31
C GLN A 217 -15.36 4.04 7.15
N LEU A 218 -15.24 4.55 5.93
CA LEU A 218 -15.91 3.98 4.75
C LEU A 218 -15.46 2.54 4.47
N VAL A 219 -14.18 2.24 4.61
CA VAL A 219 -13.63 0.88 4.44
C VAL A 219 -14.11 -0.03 5.58
N LEU A 220 -14.09 0.44 6.83
CA LEU A 220 -14.59 -0.34 7.97
C LEU A 220 -16.06 -0.73 7.80
N GLN A 221 -16.90 0.16 7.25
CA GLN A 221 -18.31 -0.14 6.98
C GLN A 221 -18.53 -1.25 5.92
N LYS A 222 -17.50 -1.60 5.14
CA LYS A 222 -17.57 -2.70 4.15
C LYS A 222 -17.31 -4.08 4.76
N THR A 223 -16.78 -4.16 5.97
CA THR A 223 -16.49 -5.44 6.64
C THR A 223 -17.54 -5.74 7.71
N SER A 224 -17.78 -7.02 8.02
CA SER A 224 -18.68 -7.43 9.11
C SER A 224 -18.15 -6.99 10.47
N GLU A 225 -16.84 -7.12 10.69
CA GLU A 225 -16.15 -6.73 11.92
C GLU A 225 -16.06 -5.21 12.08
N GLY A 226 -15.64 -4.52 11.02
CA GLY A 226 -15.46 -3.07 11.01
C GLY A 226 -16.75 -2.27 11.18
N ARG A 227 -17.91 -2.81 10.77
CA ARG A 227 -19.22 -2.15 10.99
C ARG A 227 -19.54 -1.86 12.46
N ARG A 228 -18.94 -2.61 13.39
CA ARG A 228 -19.13 -2.42 14.84
C ARG A 228 -18.16 -1.39 15.42
N ILE A 229 -17.15 -0.97 14.66
CA ILE A 229 -16.12 -0.04 15.07
C ILE A 229 -16.50 1.37 14.60
N ASN A 230 -16.52 2.31 15.53
CA ASN A 230 -16.72 3.72 15.22
C ASN A 230 -15.38 4.44 15.30
N PHE A 231 -14.77 4.71 14.15
CA PHE A 231 -13.47 5.35 14.06
C PHE A 231 -13.63 6.87 13.96
N THR A 232 -13.15 7.60 14.96
CA THR A 232 -13.32 9.07 15.02
C THR A 232 -12.01 9.84 15.08
N LYS A 233 -10.92 9.19 15.48
CA LYS A 233 -9.63 9.86 15.74
C LYS A 233 -8.46 8.96 15.34
N LEU A 234 -7.38 9.57 14.84
CA LEU A 234 -6.18 8.84 14.41
C LEU A 234 -5.52 8.01 15.53
N GLN A 235 -5.62 8.44 16.79
CA GLN A 235 -5.12 7.70 17.96
C GLN A 235 -5.71 6.30 18.08
N GLU A 236 -6.93 6.10 17.57
CA GLU A 236 -7.63 4.81 17.62
C GLU A 236 -6.98 3.78 16.68
N LEU A 237 -6.08 4.16 15.77
CA LEU A 237 -5.31 3.19 14.95
C LEU A 237 -4.39 2.28 15.76
N SER A 238 -4.12 2.63 17.02
CA SER A 238 -3.46 1.74 17.98
C SER A 238 -4.34 0.56 18.41
N ASP A 239 -5.64 0.56 18.10
CA ASP A 239 -6.50 -0.61 18.24
C ASP A 239 -6.32 -1.54 17.04
N LEU A 240 -5.72 -2.69 17.31
CA LEU A 240 -5.39 -3.71 16.32
C LEU A 240 -6.58 -4.10 15.44
N ARG A 241 -7.79 -4.11 16.00
CA ARG A 241 -9.02 -4.51 15.28
C ARG A 241 -9.29 -3.62 14.07
N ILE A 242 -8.89 -2.35 14.13
CA ILE A 242 -9.03 -1.43 13.01
C ILE A 242 -8.10 -1.84 11.88
N LEU A 243 -6.79 -2.00 12.16
CA LEU A 243 -5.81 -2.40 11.15
C LEU A 243 -6.15 -3.75 10.54
N CYS A 244 -6.51 -4.74 11.34
CA CYS A 244 -6.91 -6.05 10.83
C CYS A 244 -8.16 -5.97 9.96
N SER A 245 -9.19 -5.20 10.36
CA SER A 245 -10.40 -5.01 9.55
C SER A 245 -10.08 -4.33 8.21
N LEU A 246 -9.17 -3.34 8.22
CA LEU A 246 -8.74 -2.65 7.00
C LEU A 246 -7.99 -3.60 6.06
N VAL A 247 -7.04 -4.38 6.57
CA VAL A 247 -6.29 -5.35 5.76
C VAL A 247 -7.21 -6.45 5.22
N ASN A 248 -8.07 -7.01 6.08
CA ASN A 248 -9.00 -8.07 5.71
C ASN A 248 -10.07 -7.62 4.70
N TYR A 249 -10.34 -6.32 4.59
CA TYR A 249 -11.16 -5.80 3.48
C TYR A 249 -10.50 -6.02 2.12
N PHE A 250 -9.18 -5.79 2.01
CA PHE A 250 -8.45 -5.94 0.76
C PHE A 250 -8.02 -7.38 0.49
N ILE A 251 -7.65 -8.12 1.54
CA ILE A 251 -7.23 -9.51 1.46
C ILE A 251 -8.01 -10.30 2.51
N PRO A 252 -9.18 -10.87 2.14
CA PRO A 252 -10.04 -11.56 3.09
C PRO A 252 -9.31 -12.70 3.82
N ASN A 253 -9.52 -12.77 5.14
CA ASN A 253 -8.97 -13.80 6.02
C ASN A 253 -7.43 -13.84 6.12
N LEU A 254 -6.74 -12.77 5.74
CA LEU A 254 -5.29 -12.71 5.87
C LEU A 254 -4.87 -12.69 7.35
N ILE A 255 -5.54 -11.87 8.16
CA ILE A 255 -5.23 -11.72 9.57
C ILE A 255 -6.35 -12.36 10.42
N PRO A 256 -6.05 -13.39 11.24
CA PRO A 256 -7.03 -14.02 12.10
C PRO A 256 -7.30 -13.13 13.33
N THR A 257 -8.28 -12.24 13.19
CA THR A 257 -8.72 -11.27 14.20
C THR A 257 -9.17 -11.89 15.52
N GLU A 258 -9.61 -13.16 15.48
CA GLU A 258 -10.08 -13.89 16.68
C GLU A 258 -8.94 -14.31 17.61
N ILE A 259 -7.71 -14.43 17.09
CA ILE A 259 -6.58 -14.99 17.84
C ILE A 259 -5.58 -13.91 18.27
N LEU A 260 -5.49 -12.80 17.54
CA LEU A 260 -4.55 -11.74 17.87
C LEU A 260 -5.04 -10.90 19.05
N LEU A 261 -4.16 -10.73 20.04
CA LEU A 261 -4.40 -9.85 21.18
C LEU A 261 -4.22 -8.39 20.76
N ASN A 262 -4.96 -7.47 21.36
CA ASN A 262 -4.73 -6.04 21.15
C ASN A 262 -3.52 -5.55 21.97
N ASP A 263 -2.31 -5.94 21.54
CA ASP A 263 -1.06 -5.57 22.17
C ASP A 263 0.01 -5.09 21.16
N ARG A 264 1.11 -4.54 21.69
CA ARG A 264 2.20 -3.97 20.87
C ARG A 264 2.81 -4.98 19.90
N TRP A 265 2.87 -6.25 20.30
CA TRP A 265 3.52 -7.30 19.52
C TRP A 265 2.65 -7.68 18.32
N SER A 266 1.35 -7.86 18.54
CA SER A 266 0.37 -8.17 17.50
C SER A 266 0.18 -7.00 16.53
N LEU A 267 0.30 -5.76 17.01
CA LEU A 267 0.35 -4.56 16.15
C LEU A 267 1.58 -4.57 15.25
N ASN A 268 2.79 -4.73 15.81
CA ASN A 268 4.02 -4.79 15.02
C ASN A 268 4.01 -5.95 14.02
N LEU A 269 3.46 -7.09 14.43
CA LEU A 269 3.23 -8.23 13.57
C LEU A 269 2.32 -7.86 12.39
N THR A 270 1.20 -7.20 12.66
CA THR A 270 0.27 -6.75 11.61
C THR A 270 0.92 -5.74 10.66
N LEU A 271 1.74 -4.82 11.17
CA LEU A 271 2.51 -3.89 10.34
C LEU A 271 3.54 -4.63 9.46
N ALA A 272 4.23 -5.65 10.01
CA ALA A 272 5.15 -6.47 9.25
C ALA A 272 4.45 -7.28 8.14
N ILE A 273 3.24 -7.80 8.41
CA ILE A 273 2.40 -8.45 7.39
C ILE A 273 2.02 -7.45 6.31
N ILE A 274 1.61 -6.24 6.67
CA ILE A 274 1.29 -5.17 5.71
C ILE A 274 2.50 -4.89 4.81
N ASP A 275 3.68 -4.71 5.38
CA ASP A 275 4.90 -4.44 4.62
C ASP A 275 5.25 -5.53 3.62
N ASP A 276 5.15 -6.77 4.06
CA ASP A 276 5.44 -7.93 3.24
C ASP A 276 4.41 -8.07 2.10
N VAL A 277 3.13 -7.91 2.42
CA VAL A 277 2.04 -7.95 1.43
C VAL A 277 2.20 -6.88 0.37
N LEU A 278 2.57 -5.67 0.80
CA LEU A 278 2.76 -4.52 -0.07
C LEU A 278 4.13 -4.53 -0.75
N CYS A 279 4.98 -5.52 -0.49
CA CYS A 279 6.37 -5.60 -0.97
C CYS A 279 7.15 -4.28 -0.71
N CYS A 280 6.83 -3.58 0.38
CA CYS A 280 7.34 -2.25 0.67
C CYS A 280 7.47 -2.11 2.18
N LYS A 281 8.71 -2.02 2.66
CA LYS A 281 8.98 -1.83 4.08
C LYS A 281 8.51 -0.45 4.53
N SER A 282 7.55 -0.44 5.47
CA SER A 282 7.30 0.69 6.33
C SER A 282 8.28 0.61 7.50
N ASN A 283 8.72 1.77 7.98
CA ASN A 283 9.50 1.82 9.23
C ASN A 283 8.59 2.09 10.42
N LEU A 284 7.27 2.01 10.22
CA LEU A 284 6.28 2.31 11.23
C LEU A 284 6.18 1.17 12.22
N ASN A 285 6.04 1.50 13.50
CA ASN A 285 5.83 0.51 14.56
C ASN A 285 4.68 0.90 15.49
N SER A 286 4.40 0.06 16.48
CA SER A 286 3.33 0.27 17.46
C SER A 286 3.48 1.56 18.27
N GLU A 287 4.71 2.02 18.54
CA GLU A 287 4.95 3.25 19.29
C GLU A 287 4.53 4.47 18.47
N ASP A 288 4.78 4.45 17.16
CA ASP A 288 4.31 5.49 16.23
C ASP A 288 2.79 5.61 16.21
N LEU A 289 2.08 4.47 16.21
CA LEU A 289 0.62 4.42 16.27
C LEU A 289 0.06 5.00 17.58
N VAL A 290 0.76 4.78 18.69
CA VAL A 290 0.38 5.31 20.01
C VAL A 290 0.67 6.82 20.11
N LEU A 291 1.81 7.29 19.58
CA LEU A 291 2.13 8.71 19.50
C LEU A 291 1.11 9.46 18.64
N ALA A 292 0.65 8.82 17.57
CA ALA A 292 -0.37 9.30 16.66
C ALA A 292 -0.08 10.71 16.12
N ASP A 293 1.18 10.99 15.76
CA ASP A 293 1.53 12.22 15.07
C ASP A 293 0.76 12.31 13.75
N GLU A 294 0.00 13.40 13.58
CA GLU A 294 -0.95 13.55 12.49
C GLU A 294 -0.26 13.39 11.12
N MET A 295 0.94 13.95 10.95
CA MET A 295 1.65 13.90 9.67
C MET A 295 2.15 12.49 9.37
N SER A 296 2.75 11.84 10.37
CA SER A 296 3.25 10.46 10.25
C SER A 296 2.13 9.49 9.89
N ILE A 297 1.05 9.48 10.68
CA ILE A 297 -0.07 8.55 10.50
C ILE A 297 -0.80 8.80 9.18
N CYS A 298 -1.00 10.07 8.80
CA CYS A 298 -1.62 10.36 7.52
C CYS A 298 -0.73 9.94 6.33
N ALA A 299 0.58 10.12 6.42
CA ALA A 299 1.51 9.66 5.38
C ALA A 299 1.48 8.13 5.24
N PHE A 300 1.51 7.40 6.36
CA PHE A 300 1.37 5.95 6.37
C PHE A 300 0.02 5.50 5.80
N MET A 301 -1.10 6.07 6.24
CA MET A 301 -2.42 5.68 5.74
C MET A 301 -2.64 6.06 4.27
N CYS A 302 -2.05 7.15 3.80
CA CYS A 302 -2.03 7.50 2.39
C CYS A 302 -1.30 6.43 1.56
N TYR A 303 -0.11 6.02 2.02
CA TYR A 303 0.62 4.88 1.47
C TYR A 303 -0.24 3.61 1.45
N PHE A 304 -0.80 3.23 2.60
CA PHE A 304 -1.63 2.06 2.77
C PHE A 304 -2.77 2.04 1.73
N PHE A 305 -3.56 3.10 1.65
CA PHE A 305 -4.68 3.15 0.71
C PHE A 305 -4.25 3.17 -0.74
N LEU A 306 -3.22 3.94 -1.12
CA LEU A 306 -2.73 3.98 -2.50
C LEU A 306 -2.34 2.58 -2.98
N VAL A 307 -1.54 1.87 -2.18
CA VAL A 307 -1.02 0.55 -2.56
C VAL A 307 -2.12 -0.51 -2.51
N PHE A 308 -2.95 -0.56 -1.47
CA PHE A 308 -4.01 -1.57 -1.36
C PHE A 308 -5.12 -1.39 -2.40
N PHE A 309 -5.51 -0.15 -2.75
CA PHE A 309 -6.46 0.05 -3.85
C PHE A 309 -5.86 -0.33 -5.20
N LYS A 310 -4.56 -0.05 -5.41
CA LYS A 310 -3.85 -0.49 -6.61
C LYS A 310 -3.80 -2.03 -6.68
N TYR A 311 -3.47 -2.69 -5.57
CA TYR A 311 -3.49 -4.14 -5.43
C TYR A 311 -4.87 -4.70 -5.78
N ARG A 312 -5.94 -4.17 -5.18
CA ARG A 312 -7.33 -4.61 -5.42
C ARG A 312 -7.69 -4.58 -6.90
N GLN A 313 -7.40 -3.49 -7.60
CA GLN A 313 -7.66 -3.40 -9.04
C GLN A 313 -6.81 -4.38 -9.85
N SER A 314 -5.53 -4.55 -9.50
CA SER A 314 -4.62 -5.51 -10.14
C SER A 314 -5.10 -6.96 -9.95
N ASP A 315 -5.59 -7.31 -8.77
CA ASP A 315 -6.15 -8.63 -8.48
C ASP A 315 -7.42 -8.88 -9.28
N ILE A 316 -8.36 -7.93 -9.27
CA ILE A 316 -9.59 -8.01 -10.09
C ILE A 316 -9.26 -8.13 -11.58
N ALA A 317 -8.28 -7.37 -12.08
CA ALA A 317 -7.86 -7.42 -13.49
C ALA A 317 -7.32 -8.81 -13.86
N THR A 318 -6.54 -9.41 -12.96
CA THR A 318 -5.99 -10.75 -13.15
C THR A 318 -7.08 -11.81 -13.10
N GLN A 319 -8.00 -11.76 -12.12
CA GLN A 319 -9.17 -12.65 -12.04
C GLN A 319 -10.02 -12.58 -13.31
N ARG A 320 -10.32 -11.35 -13.77
CA ARG A 320 -11.10 -11.14 -14.98
C ARG A 320 -10.39 -11.67 -16.23
N THR A 321 -9.07 -11.51 -16.29
CA THR A 321 -8.25 -12.09 -17.37
C THR A 321 -8.39 -13.61 -17.40
N ASP A 322 -8.36 -14.28 -16.25
CA ASP A 322 -8.48 -15.74 -16.14
C ASP A 322 -9.90 -16.23 -16.49
N GLU A 323 -10.93 -15.47 -16.12
CA GLU A 323 -12.31 -15.72 -16.56
C GLU A 323 -12.44 -15.64 -18.09
N ILE A 324 -11.95 -14.56 -18.71
CA ILE A 324 -12.06 -14.37 -20.16
C ILE A 324 -11.26 -15.46 -20.89
N ARG A 325 -10.08 -15.84 -20.38
CA ARG A 325 -9.29 -16.96 -20.93
C ARG A 325 -10.06 -18.28 -20.87
N ARG A 326 -10.72 -18.58 -19.75
CA ARG A 326 -11.57 -19.79 -19.61
C ARG A 326 -12.75 -19.76 -20.59
N LYS A 327 -13.45 -18.64 -20.72
CA LYS A 327 -14.54 -18.46 -21.69
C LYS A 327 -14.05 -18.67 -23.13
N HIS A 328 -12.95 -18.00 -23.50
CA HIS A 328 -12.32 -18.15 -24.81
C HIS A 328 -11.93 -19.60 -25.11
N PHE A 329 -11.35 -20.32 -24.14
CA PHE A 329 -10.99 -21.72 -24.29
C PHE A 329 -12.23 -22.63 -24.47
N ASN A 330 -13.27 -22.42 -23.67
CA ASN A 330 -14.52 -23.16 -23.77
C ASN A 330 -15.23 -22.92 -25.11
N ALA A 331 -15.28 -21.67 -25.58
CA ALA A 331 -15.85 -21.31 -26.87
C ALA A 331 -15.07 -21.97 -28.03
N LEU A 332 -13.73 -22.00 -27.96
CA LEU A 332 -12.90 -22.72 -28.93
C LEU A 332 -13.14 -24.23 -28.92
N GLN A 333 -13.32 -24.85 -27.76
CA GLN A 333 -13.63 -26.28 -27.68
C GLN A 333 -15.00 -26.58 -28.29
N LYS A 334 -16.02 -25.77 -28.00
CA LYS A 334 -17.35 -25.90 -28.59
C LYS A 334 -17.32 -25.72 -30.11
N LEU A 335 -16.58 -24.73 -30.61
CA LEU A 335 -16.44 -24.47 -32.04
C LEU A 335 -15.83 -25.69 -32.75
N ARG A 336 -14.77 -26.27 -32.19
CA ARG A 336 -14.14 -27.50 -32.71
C ARG A 336 -15.04 -28.72 -32.69
N ALA A 337 -15.90 -28.83 -31.67
CA ALA A 337 -16.90 -29.90 -31.60
C ALA A 337 -18.05 -29.68 -32.59
N SER A 338 -18.43 -28.42 -32.83
CA SER A 338 -19.47 -28.03 -33.80
C SER A 338 -19.03 -28.25 -35.24
N ASP A 339 -17.73 -28.19 -35.57
CA ASP A 339 -17.25 -28.56 -36.91
C ASP A 339 -17.54 -30.05 -37.27
N GLN A 340 -18.05 -30.85 -36.32
CA GLN A 340 -18.51 -32.23 -36.55
C GLN A 340 -20.03 -32.33 -36.77
N VAL A 341 -20.81 -31.26 -36.55
CA VAL A 341 -22.28 -31.24 -36.64
C VAL A 341 -22.73 -29.98 -37.39
N ASP A 342 -23.48 -30.14 -38.48
CA ASP A 342 -23.77 -29.11 -39.50
C ASP A 342 -24.79 -28.04 -39.03
N ILE A 343 -24.48 -27.29 -37.96
CA ILE A 343 -25.31 -26.22 -37.40
C ILE A 343 -24.58 -24.87 -37.56
N ASP A 344 -24.99 -24.10 -38.56
CA ASP A 344 -24.28 -22.88 -39.01
C ASP A 344 -24.50 -21.66 -38.07
N GLU A 345 -25.68 -21.54 -37.43
CA GLU A 345 -26.00 -20.40 -36.56
C GLU A 345 -25.16 -20.39 -35.26
N ASP A 346 -24.98 -21.55 -34.61
CA ASP A 346 -24.18 -21.68 -33.39
C ASP A 346 -22.70 -21.36 -33.63
N LYS A 347 -22.20 -21.66 -34.83
CA LYS A 347 -20.82 -21.39 -35.23
C LYS A 347 -20.54 -19.88 -35.26
N THR A 348 -21.42 -19.11 -35.90
CA THR A 348 -21.26 -17.65 -35.99
C THR A 348 -21.28 -16.97 -34.61
N HIS A 349 -22.16 -17.43 -33.72
CA HIS A 349 -22.22 -16.93 -32.34
C HIS A 349 -20.93 -17.21 -31.57
N LEU A 350 -20.39 -18.44 -31.67
CA LEU A 350 -19.12 -18.81 -31.02
C LEU A 350 -17.93 -18.01 -31.55
N GLU A 351 -17.88 -17.74 -32.85
CA GLU A 351 -16.84 -16.91 -33.45
C GLU A 351 -16.90 -15.46 -32.94
N GLN A 352 -18.10 -14.90 -32.82
CA GLN A 352 -18.30 -13.57 -32.22
C GLN A 352 -17.87 -13.54 -30.75
N GLU A 353 -18.21 -14.58 -29.95
CA GLU A 353 -17.81 -14.68 -28.55
C GLU A 353 -16.27 -14.74 -28.42
N ILE A 354 -15.59 -15.52 -29.27
CA ILE A 354 -14.12 -15.60 -29.31
C ILE A 354 -13.52 -14.24 -29.66
N LEU A 355 -14.08 -13.53 -30.64
CA LEU A 355 -13.62 -12.20 -31.04
C LEU A 355 -13.79 -11.18 -29.91
N GLN A 356 -14.93 -11.22 -29.21
CA GLN A 356 -15.17 -10.37 -28.05
C GLN A 356 -14.18 -10.65 -26.92
N CYS A 357 -13.94 -11.93 -26.60
CA CYS A 357 -12.95 -12.31 -25.59
C CYS A 357 -11.53 -11.79 -25.92
N LYS A 358 -11.12 -11.86 -27.20
CA LYS A 358 -9.84 -11.30 -27.65
C LYS A 358 -9.80 -9.78 -27.48
N SER A 359 -10.86 -9.08 -27.87
CA SER A 359 -10.98 -7.63 -27.69
C SER A 359 -10.86 -7.24 -26.22
N ASP A 360 -11.60 -7.90 -25.33
CA ASP A 360 -11.58 -7.63 -23.89
C ASP A 360 -10.20 -7.86 -23.28
N LEU A 361 -9.51 -8.96 -23.66
CA LEU A 361 -8.14 -9.22 -23.21
C LEU A 361 -7.16 -8.13 -23.68
N THR A 362 -7.30 -7.64 -24.91
CA THR A 362 -6.44 -6.54 -25.39
C THR A 362 -6.73 -5.23 -24.66
N ASN A 363 -8.00 -4.96 -24.32
CA ASN A 363 -8.39 -3.78 -23.56
C ASN A 363 -7.80 -3.81 -22.14
N ILE A 364 -7.90 -4.94 -21.43
CA ILE A 364 -7.32 -5.09 -20.10
C ILE A 364 -5.79 -4.93 -20.15
N ARG A 365 -5.11 -5.58 -21.10
CA ARG A 365 -3.64 -5.47 -21.27
C ARG A 365 -3.15 -4.06 -21.59
N LYS A 366 -3.97 -3.23 -22.26
CA LYS A 366 -3.64 -1.82 -22.51
C LYS A 366 -3.74 -0.96 -21.26
N LYS A 367 -4.64 -1.30 -20.33
CA LYS A 367 -4.92 -0.50 -19.13
C LYS A 367 -4.10 -0.93 -17.91
N TYR A 368 -3.77 -2.21 -17.80
CA TYR A 368 -3.15 -2.80 -16.62
C TYR A 368 -1.86 -3.53 -16.97
N ASP A 369 -0.84 -3.35 -16.13
CA ASP A 369 0.36 -4.19 -16.16
C ASP A 369 0.05 -5.54 -15.50
N LEU A 370 -0.47 -6.46 -16.32
CA LEU A 370 -0.82 -7.80 -15.88
C LEU A 370 0.40 -8.62 -15.42
N ARG A 371 1.62 -8.28 -15.87
CA ARG A 371 2.82 -8.99 -15.45
C ARG A 371 3.13 -8.66 -14.00
N SER A 372 3.18 -7.38 -13.67
CA SER A 372 3.39 -6.93 -12.28
C SER A 372 2.24 -7.38 -11.38
N ALA A 373 0.98 -7.34 -11.86
CA ALA A 373 -0.17 -7.84 -11.11
C ALA A 373 -0.09 -9.34 -10.82
N LEU A 374 0.33 -10.17 -11.79
CA LEU A 374 0.54 -11.59 -11.59
C LEU A 374 1.68 -11.88 -10.63
N GLN A 375 2.81 -11.17 -10.73
CA GLN A 375 3.92 -11.29 -9.78
C GLN A 375 3.48 -10.94 -8.36
N TRP A 376 2.65 -9.91 -8.21
CA TRP A 376 2.12 -9.52 -6.91
C TRP A 376 1.19 -10.58 -6.34
N ARG A 377 0.29 -11.15 -7.16
CA ARG A 377 -0.57 -12.27 -6.76
C ARG A 377 0.26 -13.52 -6.44
N GLU A 378 1.27 -13.84 -7.24
CA GLU A 378 2.17 -14.97 -7.03
C GLU A 378 2.98 -14.82 -5.74
N HIS A 379 3.41 -13.61 -5.39
CA HIS A 379 4.03 -13.34 -4.08
C HIS A 379 3.05 -13.70 -2.96
N GLN A 380 1.79 -13.29 -3.07
CA GLN A 380 0.74 -13.64 -2.08
C GLN A 380 0.45 -15.16 -2.03
N THR A 381 0.38 -15.84 -3.17
CA THR A 381 0.05 -17.28 -3.21
C THR A 381 1.23 -18.19 -2.91
N ASN A 382 2.45 -17.85 -3.37
CA ASN A 382 3.67 -18.63 -3.08
C ASN A 382 4.06 -18.54 -1.61
N GLN A 383 3.60 -17.50 -0.91
CA GLN A 383 3.64 -17.47 0.54
C GLN A 383 2.70 -18.46 1.22
N ASN A 384 1.94 -19.28 0.49
CA ASN A 384 1.23 -20.47 0.98
C ASN A 384 0.74 -20.34 2.43
N PHE A 385 -0.09 -19.33 2.70
CA PHE A 385 -0.65 -19.09 4.03
C PHE A 385 0.39 -19.10 5.14
N HIS A 386 1.38 -18.22 5.05
CA HIS A 386 2.00 -17.70 6.24
C HIS A 386 0.91 -16.98 7.05
N THR A 387 0.28 -17.71 7.97
CA THR A 387 -0.58 -17.12 9.00
C THR A 387 0.22 -16.06 9.75
N ALA A 388 -0.44 -15.15 10.47
CA ALA A 388 0.27 -14.16 11.29
C ALA A 388 1.35 -14.79 12.20
N PHE A 389 1.21 -16.06 12.57
CA PHE A 389 2.19 -16.79 13.37
C PHE A 389 3.53 -17.07 12.67
N ASP A 390 3.59 -17.12 11.34
CA ASP A 390 4.82 -17.38 10.58
C ASP A 390 5.84 -16.24 10.70
N TYR A 391 5.36 -15.05 11.07
CA TYR A 391 6.15 -13.86 11.32
C TYR A 391 6.65 -13.77 12.77
N ILE A 392 6.26 -14.71 13.64
CA ILE A 392 6.78 -14.81 15.00
C ILE A 392 8.17 -15.46 14.95
N LEU A 393 9.21 -14.62 15.08
CA LEU A 393 10.61 -15.08 15.03
C LEU A 393 10.98 -16.04 16.17
N ASP A 394 10.34 -15.89 17.34
CA ASP A 394 10.55 -16.74 18.51
C ASP A 394 9.21 -17.06 19.17
N ILE A 395 8.61 -18.18 18.76
CA ILE A 395 7.34 -18.66 19.34
C ILE A 395 7.50 -19.08 20.80
N ASP A 396 8.70 -19.46 21.23
CA ASP A 396 8.98 -19.85 22.61
C ASP A 396 9.00 -18.63 23.53
N GLU A 397 9.51 -17.49 23.07
CA GLU A 397 9.37 -16.21 23.79
C GLU A 397 7.90 -15.83 23.99
N TRP A 398 7.08 -15.99 22.95
CA TRP A 398 5.64 -15.70 23.02
C TRP A 398 4.94 -16.64 24.01
N LEU A 399 5.17 -17.96 23.92
CA LEU A 399 4.62 -18.94 24.85
C LEU A 399 5.10 -18.70 26.30
N ALA A 400 6.36 -18.30 26.49
CA ALA A 400 6.93 -18.01 27.80
C ALA A 400 6.37 -16.74 28.45
N SER A 401 5.80 -15.82 27.65
CA SER A 401 5.25 -14.55 28.15
C SER A 401 4.07 -14.71 29.12
N LYS A 402 3.37 -15.86 29.08
CA LYS A 402 2.15 -16.15 29.86
C LYS A 402 1.06 -15.07 29.74
N LYS A 403 1.06 -14.31 28.64
CA LYS A 403 0.06 -13.25 28.36
C LYS A 403 -1.17 -13.74 27.60
N PHE A 404 -1.09 -14.95 27.05
CA PHE A 404 -2.16 -15.57 26.27
C PHE A 404 -3.09 -16.35 27.18
N ASP A 405 -4.40 -16.35 26.86
CA ASP A 405 -5.33 -17.27 27.50
C ASP A 405 -5.05 -18.73 27.09
N GLU A 406 -5.63 -19.68 27.81
CA GLU A 406 -5.37 -21.11 27.57
C GLU A 406 -5.70 -21.54 26.13
N ASP A 407 -6.72 -20.95 25.53
CA ASP A 407 -7.16 -21.26 24.17
C ASP A 407 -6.17 -20.72 23.12
N THR A 408 -5.73 -19.46 23.24
CA THR A 408 -4.72 -18.85 22.36
C THR A 408 -3.37 -19.53 22.54
N TYR A 409 -3.02 -19.90 23.77
CA TYR A 409 -1.81 -20.67 24.08
C TYR A 409 -1.85 -22.06 23.42
N ALA A 410 -2.99 -22.75 23.46
CA ALA A 410 -3.18 -24.02 22.76
C ALA A 410 -3.10 -23.85 21.24
N CYS A 411 -3.67 -22.79 20.67
CA CYS A 411 -3.55 -22.47 19.24
C CYS A 411 -2.10 -22.18 18.84
N LEU A 412 -1.34 -21.41 19.63
CA LEU A 412 0.08 -21.14 19.40
C LEU A 412 0.93 -22.40 19.50
N GLN A 413 0.65 -23.28 20.47
CA GLN A 413 1.31 -24.58 20.57
C GLN A 413 0.97 -25.47 19.36
N ALA A 414 -0.31 -25.59 19.00
CA ALA A 414 -0.74 -26.37 17.85
C ALA A 414 -0.10 -25.87 16.55
N TYR A 415 0.00 -24.54 16.41
CA TYR A 415 0.70 -23.91 15.31
C TYR A 415 2.20 -24.24 15.30
N LYS A 416 2.89 -24.13 16.45
CA LYS A 416 4.29 -24.60 16.60
C LYS A 416 4.46 -26.04 16.12
N TYR A 417 3.53 -26.93 16.50
CA TYR A 417 3.56 -28.33 16.07
C TYR A 417 3.27 -28.50 14.57
N LYS A 418 2.37 -27.70 14.00
CA LYS A 418 2.08 -27.67 12.55
C LYS A 418 3.28 -27.21 11.74
N ASP A 419 4.02 -26.21 12.20
CA ASP A 419 5.23 -25.72 11.54
C ASP A 419 6.34 -26.76 11.60
N ILE A 420 6.55 -27.37 12.78
CA ILE A 420 7.48 -28.48 12.93
C ILE A 420 7.08 -29.62 11.99
N ARG A 421 5.79 -29.95 11.87
CA ARG A 421 5.28 -30.97 10.94
C ARG A 421 5.55 -30.60 9.48
N THR A 422 5.36 -29.34 9.10
CA THR A 422 5.58 -28.86 7.72
C THR A 422 7.07 -28.84 7.38
N LEU A 423 7.92 -28.44 8.32
CA LEU A 423 9.37 -28.50 8.21
C LEU A 423 9.85 -29.95 8.09
N ILE A 424 9.35 -30.83 8.97
CA ILE A 424 9.61 -32.27 8.92
C ILE A 424 9.14 -32.85 7.59
N TYR A 425 7.96 -32.52 7.09
CA TYR A 425 7.46 -32.99 5.79
C TYR A 425 8.31 -32.48 4.63
N THR A 426 8.77 -31.24 4.69
CA THR A 426 9.65 -30.65 3.66
C THR A 426 11.03 -31.29 3.69
N ILE A 427 11.60 -31.49 4.87
CA ILE A 427 12.87 -32.20 5.07
C ILE A 427 12.71 -33.66 4.61
N SER A 428 11.65 -34.35 5.00
CA SER A 428 11.33 -35.72 4.58
C SER A 428 11.09 -35.82 3.09
N SER A 429 10.38 -34.90 2.45
CA SER A 429 10.21 -34.91 0.99
C SER A 429 11.53 -34.64 0.26
N LYS A 430 12.37 -33.74 0.79
CA LYS A 430 13.71 -33.50 0.26
C LYS A 430 14.62 -34.71 0.48
N LEU A 431 14.55 -35.35 1.64
CA LEU A 431 15.26 -36.59 1.97
C LEU A 431 14.74 -37.75 1.12
N ASP A 432 13.45 -37.91 0.90
CA ASP A 432 12.87 -38.94 0.01
C ASP A 432 13.30 -38.72 -1.44
N LYS A 433 13.40 -37.46 -1.89
CA LYS A 433 13.98 -37.12 -3.21
C LYS A 433 15.48 -37.37 -3.27
N PHE A 434 16.17 -37.30 -2.12
CA PHE A 434 17.60 -37.57 -1.97
C PHE A 434 17.89 -39.07 -1.79
N ASP A 435 16.97 -39.81 -1.15
CA ASP A 435 16.95 -41.25 -0.90
C ASP A 435 16.50 -42.00 -2.15
N ALA A 436 15.54 -41.47 -2.91
CA ALA A 436 15.25 -41.92 -4.28
C ALA A 436 16.48 -41.79 -5.20
N ARG A 437 17.43 -40.92 -4.85
CA ARG A 437 18.74 -40.80 -5.51
C ARG A 437 19.83 -41.69 -4.88
N LEU A 438 19.67 -42.14 -3.63
CA LEU A 438 20.75 -42.81 -2.88
C LEU A 438 20.50 -44.29 -2.57
N THR A 439 19.27 -44.79 -2.47
CA THR A 439 19.03 -46.17 -2.02
C THR A 439 17.60 -46.61 -2.42
N ALA A 440 17.35 -47.61 -3.28
CA ALA A 440 18.04 -48.89 -3.48
C ALA A 440 18.44 -49.67 -2.21
N ASN A 441 18.24 -49.13 -0.99
CA ASN A 441 18.37 -49.86 0.28
C ASN A 441 17.99 -49.02 1.54
N ARG A 442 16.81 -49.33 2.09
CA ARG A 442 16.41 -49.31 3.52
C ARG A 442 16.75 -48.10 4.43
N ASN A 443 15.69 -47.49 4.97
CA ASN A 443 15.70 -46.89 6.31
C ASN A 443 14.37 -47.04 7.08
N ILE A 444 14.15 -48.23 7.66
CA ILE A 444 12.92 -48.60 8.41
C ILE A 444 12.79 -47.82 9.75
N HIS A 445 13.89 -47.31 10.30
CA HIS A 445 13.88 -46.62 11.60
C HIS A 445 13.32 -45.20 11.54
N LEU A 446 13.61 -44.44 10.49
CA LEU A 446 13.04 -43.10 10.28
C LEU A 446 11.53 -43.17 10.07
N GLN A 447 11.07 -44.15 9.29
CA GLN A 447 9.64 -44.35 9.03
C GLN A 447 8.85 -44.69 10.32
N LYS A 448 9.44 -45.47 11.23
CA LYS A 448 8.84 -45.78 12.55
C LYS A 448 8.83 -44.58 13.50
N ALA A 449 9.89 -43.78 13.51
CA ALA A 449 9.92 -42.54 14.30
C ALA A 449 8.85 -41.54 13.79
N PHE A 450 8.68 -41.46 12.48
CA PHE A 450 7.67 -40.61 11.82
C PHE A 450 6.23 -41.03 12.15
N GLN A 451 5.95 -42.34 12.14
CA GLN A 451 4.64 -42.87 12.53
C GLN A 451 4.32 -42.58 14.00
N LYS A 452 5.29 -42.72 14.90
CA LYS A 452 5.11 -42.41 16.33
C LYS A 452 4.84 -40.92 16.55
N PHE A 453 5.52 -40.04 15.81
CA PHE A 453 5.33 -38.59 15.92
C PHE A 453 3.97 -38.14 15.40
N ASN A 454 3.50 -38.65 14.25
CA ASN A 454 2.16 -38.34 13.74
C ASN A 454 1.05 -38.78 14.69
N TYR A 455 1.21 -39.94 15.35
CA TYR A 455 0.26 -40.42 16.34
C TYR A 455 0.10 -39.49 17.56
N GLU A 456 1.20 -38.91 18.05
CA GLU A 456 1.16 -37.94 19.16
C GLU A 456 0.51 -36.62 18.75
N ILE A 457 0.72 -36.16 17.51
CA ILE A 457 0.06 -34.97 16.95
C ILE A 457 -1.45 -35.18 16.83
N ASP A 458 -1.88 -36.28 16.20
CA ASP A 458 -3.30 -36.56 15.97
C ASP A 458 -4.05 -36.69 17.31
N LYS A 459 -3.38 -37.26 18.33
CA LYS A 459 -3.91 -37.31 19.70
C LYS A 459 -4.06 -35.92 20.32
N THR A 460 -3.08 -35.04 20.14
CA THR A 460 -3.11 -33.67 20.67
C THR A 460 -4.18 -32.82 19.97
N GLU A 461 -4.32 -32.95 18.63
CA GLU A 461 -5.40 -32.31 17.87
C GLU A 461 -6.78 -32.82 18.33
N GLU A 462 -6.97 -34.14 18.49
CA GLU A 462 -8.23 -34.67 19.02
C GLU A 462 -8.56 -34.18 20.43
N GLU A 463 -7.58 -34.01 21.31
CA GLU A 463 -7.78 -33.50 22.67
C GLU A 463 -8.18 -32.01 22.66
N VAL A 464 -7.60 -31.20 21.76
CA VAL A 464 -7.97 -29.78 21.57
C VAL A 464 -9.39 -29.66 20.99
N PHE A 465 -9.73 -30.43 19.94
CA PHE A 465 -11.04 -30.37 19.29
C PHE A 465 -12.20 -31.06 20.05
N ARG A 466 -11.90 -31.86 21.08
CA ARG A 466 -12.90 -32.44 22.00
C ARG A 466 -13.16 -31.60 23.24
N SER A 467 -12.43 -30.51 23.45
CA SER A 467 -12.71 -29.58 24.55
C SER A 467 -14.15 -29.02 24.45
N PRO A 468 -15.03 -29.26 25.44
CA PRO A 468 -16.44 -28.86 25.39
C PRO A 468 -16.67 -27.34 25.25
N ARG A 469 -15.64 -26.51 25.48
CA ARG A 469 -15.71 -25.04 25.39
C ARG A 469 -15.69 -24.53 23.95
N LEU A 470 -15.05 -25.24 23.02
CA LEU A 470 -14.93 -24.82 21.60
C LEU A 470 -16.15 -25.20 20.74
N ARG A 471 -17.02 -26.12 21.19
CA ARG A 471 -18.24 -26.52 20.45
C ARG A 471 -19.44 -25.59 20.64
N LYS A 472 -19.33 -24.56 21.48
CA LYS A 472 -20.43 -23.65 21.84
C LYS A 472 -20.23 -22.19 21.38
N ARG A 473 -19.24 -21.91 20.54
CA ARG A 473 -19.05 -20.59 19.94
C ARG A 473 -19.32 -20.62 18.44
#